data_AF-R6M2W1-F1
#
_entry.id   AF-R6M2W1-F1
#
_cell.length_a   1.000
_cell.length_b   1.000
_cell.length_c   1.000
_cell.angle_alpha   90.00
_cell.angle_beta   90.00
_cell.angle_gamma   90.00
#
_symmetry.space_group_name_H-M   'P 1'
#
loop_
_entity.id
_entity.type
_entity.pdbx_description
1 polymer ?
#
loop_
_entity_poly.entity_id
_entity_poly.type
_entity_poly.pdbx_seq_one_letter_code
_entity_poly.pdbx_strand_id
1 'polypeptide(L)'
;MSKAKNMALADETVPVGQYTRKALINAGLVSGDKEKANDLKDTDISKALGGLEINSCANVGAVAAAVAEAADEIGTVYYSDTFGYEDNLEIIEKLPNSLTGDVIYPVAPLKSDDISDVEFNASNEFIKFMSEEKAVKLFEKYHFSMS
;
A
#
# COMPACT_ATOMS: atom_id res chain seq x y z
N MET A 1 2.12 -16.83 20.23
CA MET A 1 1.24 -17.52 19.26
C MET A 1 0.63 -16.46 18.37
N SER A 2 0.61 -16.68 17.05
CA SER A 2 -0.22 -15.86 16.16
C SER A 2 -1.69 -16.01 16.56
N LYS A 3 -2.47 -14.92 16.51
CA LYS A 3 -3.94 -15.01 16.62
C LYS A 3 -4.60 -15.35 15.28
N ALA A 4 -3.96 -15.03 14.16
CA ALA A 4 -4.45 -15.29 12.81
C ALA A 4 -3.74 -16.49 12.17
N LYS A 5 -4.45 -17.26 11.34
CA LYS A 5 -3.92 -18.43 10.62
C LYS A 5 -3.16 -18.05 9.36
N ASN A 6 -3.67 -17.08 8.62
CA ASN A 6 -3.11 -16.61 7.36
C ASN A 6 -3.23 -15.09 7.22
N MET A 7 -2.41 -14.54 6.34
CA MET A 7 -2.36 -13.12 6.04
C MET A 7 -2.12 -12.91 4.55
N ALA A 8 -2.98 -12.10 3.94
CA ALA A 8 -2.73 -11.54 2.62
C ALA A 8 -1.70 -10.40 2.73
N LEU A 9 -0.61 -10.49 1.98
CA LEU A 9 0.47 -9.50 1.99
C LEU A 9 0.90 -9.22 0.55
N ALA A 10 0.98 -7.96 0.16
CA ALA A 10 1.53 -7.63 -1.15
C ALA A 10 3.04 -7.96 -1.21
N ASP A 11 3.50 -8.43 -2.36
CA ASP A 11 4.91 -8.81 -2.55
C ASP A 11 5.88 -7.63 -2.38
N GLU A 12 7.19 -7.91 -2.37
CA GLU A 12 8.24 -6.91 -2.15
C GLU A 12 8.39 -5.87 -3.27
N THR A 13 7.74 -6.07 -4.41
CA THR A 13 7.74 -5.14 -5.55
C THR A 13 6.60 -4.13 -5.49
N VAL A 14 5.55 -4.43 -4.72
CA VAL A 14 4.39 -3.57 -4.54
C VAL A 14 4.62 -2.58 -3.39
N PRO A 15 4.41 -1.25 -3.57
CA PRO A 15 4.69 -0.26 -2.54
C PRO A 15 4.09 -0.56 -1.15
N VAL A 16 2.84 -1.02 -1.05
CA VAL A 16 2.23 -1.37 0.26
C VAL A 16 2.95 -2.54 0.96
N GLY A 17 3.45 -3.50 0.17
CA GLY A 17 4.25 -4.61 0.66
C GLY A 17 5.60 -4.12 1.21
N GLN A 18 6.19 -3.12 0.56
CA GLN A 18 7.44 -2.47 1.01
C GLN A 18 7.22 -1.70 2.32
N TYR A 19 6.15 -0.89 2.41
CA TYR A 19 5.79 -0.15 3.62
C TYR A 19 5.53 -1.09 4.79
N THR A 20 4.86 -2.21 4.55
CA THR A 20 4.58 -3.22 5.59
C THR A 20 5.87 -3.87 6.10
N ARG A 21 6.76 -4.32 5.20
CA ARG A 21 8.07 -4.88 5.58
C ARG A 21 8.90 -3.87 6.38
N LYS A 22 8.92 -2.61 5.95
CA LYS A 22 9.61 -1.53 6.66
C LYS A 22 9.03 -1.30 8.06
N ALA A 23 7.71 -1.30 8.19
CA ALA A 23 7.04 -1.16 9.49
C ALA A 23 7.36 -2.33 10.43
N LEU A 24 7.37 -3.56 9.94
CA LEU A 24 7.73 -4.75 10.72
C LEU A 24 9.16 -4.68 11.26
N ILE A 25 10.12 -4.24 10.43
CA ILE A 25 11.52 -4.04 10.84
C ILE A 25 11.61 -2.90 11.85
N ASN A 26 10.95 -1.76 11.58
CA ASN A 26 10.99 -0.59 12.46
C ASN A 26 10.31 -0.81 13.81
N ALA A 27 9.29 -1.66 13.86
CA ALA A 27 8.64 -2.09 15.09
C ALA A 27 9.49 -3.10 15.91
N GLY A 28 10.60 -3.59 15.36
CA GLY A 28 11.44 -4.61 16.00
C GLY A 28 10.81 -5.99 16.01
N LEU A 29 9.77 -6.23 15.19
CA LEU A 29 9.11 -7.53 15.10
C LEU A 29 9.93 -8.51 14.26
N VAL A 30 10.66 -8.01 13.27
CA VAL A 30 11.53 -8.82 12.42
C VAL A 30 12.89 -8.15 12.28
N SER A 31 13.96 -8.94 12.37
CA SER A 31 15.30 -8.45 12.08
C SER A 31 15.45 -8.16 10.58
N GLY A 32 15.99 -7.01 10.22
CA GLY A 32 16.23 -6.64 8.83
C GLY A 32 16.94 -5.30 8.68
N ASP A 33 17.40 -5.02 7.48
CA ASP A 33 17.94 -3.72 7.11
C ASP A 33 16.78 -2.78 6.76
N LYS A 34 16.68 -1.66 7.48
CA LYS A 34 15.61 -0.66 7.32
C LYS A 34 15.59 -0.01 5.94
N GLU A 35 16.77 0.10 5.32
CA GLU A 35 16.93 0.69 3.99
C GLU A 35 16.75 -0.34 2.87
N LYS A 36 16.66 -1.63 3.22
CA LYS A 36 16.45 -2.75 2.29
C LYS A 36 15.31 -3.63 2.76
N ALA A 37 14.22 -3.02 3.22
CA ALA A 37 13.05 -3.74 3.71
C ALA A 37 12.51 -4.77 2.70
N ASN A 38 12.73 -4.54 1.40
CA ASN A 38 12.29 -5.43 0.32
C ASN A 38 13.06 -6.76 0.26
N ASP A 39 14.25 -6.83 0.88
CA ASP A 39 15.00 -8.09 1.00
C ASP A 39 14.33 -9.04 2.01
N LEU A 40 13.46 -8.51 2.89
CA LEU A 40 12.75 -9.29 3.89
C LEU A 40 11.75 -10.25 3.22
N LYS A 41 11.96 -11.55 3.45
CA LYS A 41 11.16 -12.61 2.84
C LYS A 41 9.92 -12.93 3.65
N ASP A 42 8.86 -13.36 2.95
CA ASP A 42 7.58 -13.78 3.55
C ASP A 42 7.77 -14.88 4.59
N THR A 43 8.76 -15.76 4.40
CA THR A 43 9.07 -16.82 5.38
C THR A 43 9.64 -16.27 6.69
N ASP A 44 10.35 -15.14 6.68
CA ASP A 44 10.87 -14.52 7.89
C ASP A 44 9.78 -13.73 8.63
N ILE A 45 8.89 -13.07 7.88
CA ILE A 45 7.68 -12.45 8.40
C ILE A 45 6.77 -13.50 9.04
N SER A 46 6.50 -14.59 8.33
CA SER A 46 5.71 -15.73 8.83
C SER A 46 6.25 -16.23 10.17
N LYS A 47 7.55 -16.54 10.26
CA LYS A 47 8.19 -17.00 11.51
C LYS A 47 8.03 -15.98 12.63
N ALA A 48 8.32 -14.71 12.36
CA ALA A 48 8.25 -13.64 13.35
C ALA A 48 6.83 -13.42 13.88
N LEU A 49 5.83 -13.58 13.02
CA LEU A 49 4.43 -13.49 13.38
C LEU A 49 3.85 -14.81 13.91
N GLY A 50 4.70 -15.76 14.31
CA GLY A 50 4.27 -16.99 14.98
C GLY A 50 3.87 -18.11 14.04
N GLY A 51 4.39 -18.11 12.82
CA GLY A 51 4.24 -19.18 11.82
C GLY A 51 2.96 -19.10 10.99
N LEU A 52 2.30 -17.94 10.93
CA LEU A 52 1.11 -17.78 10.09
C LEU A 52 1.45 -17.88 8.60
N GLU A 53 0.51 -18.40 7.80
CA GLU A 53 0.69 -18.55 6.36
C GLU A 53 0.61 -17.19 5.66
N ILE A 54 1.58 -16.88 4.78
CA ILE A 54 1.57 -15.65 4.00
C ILE A 54 1.07 -15.96 2.59
N ASN A 55 -0.05 -15.36 2.22
CA ASN A 55 -0.54 -15.34 0.85
C ASN A 55 0.01 -14.10 0.12
N SER A 56 1.04 -14.32 -0.70
CA SER A 56 1.74 -13.25 -1.41
C SER A 56 0.92 -12.74 -2.59
N CYS A 57 0.50 -11.49 -2.53
CA CYS A 57 -0.43 -10.86 -3.48
C CYS A 57 0.29 -9.92 -4.45
N ALA A 58 -0.13 -9.91 -5.72
CA ALA A 58 0.48 -9.11 -6.77
C ALA A 58 0.17 -7.59 -6.70
N ASN A 59 -0.81 -7.18 -5.90
CA ASN A 59 -1.16 -5.77 -5.67
C ASN A 59 -2.04 -5.63 -4.42
N VAL A 60 -2.25 -4.38 -3.98
CA VAL A 60 -3.03 -4.07 -2.78
C VAL A 60 -4.53 -4.40 -2.92
N GLY A 61 -5.09 -4.32 -4.12
CA GLY A 61 -6.48 -4.70 -4.38
C GLY A 61 -6.73 -6.19 -4.16
N ALA A 62 -5.75 -7.04 -4.55
CA ALA A 62 -5.80 -8.47 -4.28
C ALA A 62 -5.73 -8.77 -2.76
N VAL A 63 -4.95 -8.00 -2.00
CA VAL A 63 -4.91 -8.12 -0.53
C VAL A 63 -6.28 -7.78 0.07
N ALA A 64 -6.87 -6.64 -0.33
CA ALA A 64 -8.17 -6.22 0.18
C ALA A 64 -9.27 -7.26 -0.12
N ALA A 65 -9.31 -7.76 -1.36
CA ALA A 65 -10.27 -8.79 -1.78
C ALA A 65 -10.09 -10.10 -1.01
N ALA A 66 -8.86 -10.57 -0.83
CA ALA A 66 -8.60 -11.81 -0.10
C ALA A 66 -9.14 -11.77 1.35
N VAL A 67 -9.01 -10.64 2.03
CA VAL A 67 -9.55 -10.46 3.38
C VAL A 67 -11.07 -10.27 3.36
N ALA A 68 -11.58 -9.43 2.45
CA ALA A 68 -13.02 -9.15 2.35
C ALA A 68 -13.86 -10.39 1.97
N GLU A 69 -13.28 -11.30 1.19
CA GLU A 69 -13.88 -12.57 0.79
C GLU A 69 -13.60 -13.71 1.81
N ALA A 70 -12.96 -13.38 2.93
CA ALA A 70 -12.57 -14.32 4.00
C ALA A 70 -11.66 -15.48 3.53
N ALA A 71 -10.90 -15.29 2.45
CA ALA A 71 -9.83 -16.20 2.04
C ALA A 71 -8.62 -16.09 2.99
N ASP A 72 -8.35 -14.87 3.48
CA ASP A 72 -7.32 -14.58 4.47
C ASP A 72 -7.94 -13.87 5.69
N GLU A 73 -7.46 -14.19 6.90
CA GLU A 73 -8.01 -13.64 8.15
C GLU A 73 -7.58 -12.18 8.38
N ILE A 74 -6.40 -11.78 7.90
CA ILE A 74 -5.85 -10.43 8.01
C ILE A 74 -5.09 -10.01 6.74
N GLY A 75 -4.86 -8.72 6.57
CA GLY A 75 -4.01 -8.20 5.51
C GLY A 75 -3.62 -6.75 5.76
N THR A 76 -2.62 -6.27 5.01
CA THR A 76 -2.15 -4.87 5.09
C THR A 76 -2.41 -4.15 3.79
N VAL A 77 -3.20 -3.07 3.89
CA VAL A 77 -3.64 -2.22 2.76
C VAL A 77 -3.44 -0.75 3.11
N TYR A 78 -3.64 0.16 2.16
CA TYR A 78 -3.80 1.57 2.48
C TYR A 78 -5.19 1.83 3.05
N TYR A 79 -5.32 2.92 3.82
CA TYR A 79 -6.63 3.28 4.39
C TYR A 79 -7.69 3.54 3.29
N SER A 80 -7.28 4.13 2.17
CA SER A 80 -8.14 4.36 1.00
C SER A 80 -8.66 3.06 0.37
N ASP A 81 -7.92 1.94 0.46
CA ASP A 81 -8.34 0.64 -0.10
C ASP A 81 -9.48 -0.02 0.69
N THR A 82 -9.77 0.47 1.90
CA THR A 82 -10.92 -0.01 2.70
C THR A 82 -12.25 0.58 2.21
N PHE A 83 -12.19 1.60 1.35
CA PHE A 83 -13.39 2.22 0.79
C PHE A 83 -14.16 1.25 -0.11
N GLY A 84 -15.46 1.13 0.11
CA GLY A 84 -16.34 0.17 -0.58
C GLY A 84 -16.33 -1.23 0.03
N TYR A 85 -15.56 -1.47 1.08
CA TYR A 85 -15.51 -2.71 1.85
C TYR A 85 -15.92 -2.50 3.32
N GLU A 86 -16.64 -1.43 3.64
CA GLU A 86 -16.97 -1.05 5.02
C GLU A 86 -17.76 -2.13 5.78
N ASP A 87 -18.55 -2.93 5.07
CA ASP A 87 -19.30 -4.05 5.65
C ASP A 87 -18.49 -5.35 5.75
N ASN A 88 -17.35 -5.44 5.05
CA ASN A 88 -16.58 -6.67 4.87
C ASN A 88 -15.17 -6.61 5.47
N LEU A 89 -14.64 -5.43 5.78
CA LEU A 89 -13.32 -5.23 6.36
C LEU A 89 -13.41 -4.48 7.69
N GLU A 90 -12.74 -5.03 8.71
CA GLU A 90 -12.53 -4.37 10.00
C GLU A 90 -11.09 -3.86 10.10
N ILE A 91 -10.93 -2.56 10.40
CA ILE A 91 -9.60 -1.99 10.64
C ILE A 91 -9.19 -2.26 12.08
N ILE A 92 -8.29 -3.22 12.27
CA ILE A 92 -7.80 -3.61 13.59
C ILE A 92 -6.66 -2.71 14.11
N GLU A 93 -5.90 -2.06 13.23
CA GLU A 93 -4.76 -1.20 13.58
C GLU A 93 -4.43 -0.23 12.45
N LYS A 94 -3.93 0.97 12.77
CA LYS A 94 -3.40 1.93 11.78
C LYS A 94 -1.93 2.21 12.07
N LEU A 95 -1.05 1.76 11.17
CA LEU A 95 0.39 1.93 11.34
C LEU A 95 0.78 3.41 11.20
N PRO A 96 1.55 3.99 12.15
CA PRO A 96 2.00 5.36 12.06
C PRO A 96 3.14 5.54 11.05
N ASN A 97 3.25 6.72 10.46
CA ASN A 97 4.33 7.07 9.51
C ASN A 97 5.73 6.92 10.11
N SER A 98 5.88 6.96 11.44
CA SER A 98 7.17 6.68 12.11
C SER A 98 7.67 5.25 11.86
N LEU A 99 6.78 4.32 11.50
CA LEU A 99 7.13 2.94 11.15
C LEU A 99 7.23 2.73 9.64
N THR A 100 6.29 3.27 8.86
CA THR A 100 6.22 3.04 7.40
C THR A 100 7.08 4.01 6.60
N GLY A 101 7.34 5.21 7.13
CA GLY A 101 7.64 6.39 6.32
C GLY A 101 6.38 6.97 5.67
N ASP A 102 6.56 8.03 4.89
CA ASP A 102 5.45 8.66 4.17
C ASP A 102 5.03 7.84 2.94
N VAL A 103 3.72 7.68 2.78
CA VAL A 103 3.10 7.05 1.61
C VAL A 103 2.79 8.15 0.60
N ILE A 104 3.55 8.22 -0.48
CA ILE A 104 3.51 9.32 -1.46
C ILE A 104 3.18 8.76 -2.84
N TYR A 105 2.21 9.37 -3.52
CA TYR A 105 1.81 9.05 -4.89
C TYR A 105 2.29 10.17 -5.84
N PRO A 106 3.51 10.10 -6.37
CA PRO A 106 3.99 11.09 -7.32
C PRO A 106 3.25 10.95 -8.66
N VAL A 107 2.92 12.08 -9.28
CA VAL A 107 2.40 12.13 -10.65
C VAL A 107 3.35 12.96 -11.51
N ALA A 108 3.65 12.46 -12.71
CA ALA A 108 4.52 13.15 -13.66
C ALA A 108 4.04 12.88 -15.09
N PRO A 109 4.14 13.87 -15.99
CA PRO A 109 3.84 13.65 -17.40
C PRO A 109 4.98 12.82 -18.00
N LEU A 110 4.63 11.80 -18.79
CA LEU A 110 5.62 10.99 -19.50
C LEU A 110 6.18 11.78 -20.68
N LYS A 111 7.49 11.67 -20.91
CA LYS A 111 8.17 12.24 -22.06
C LYS A 111 9.01 11.18 -22.76
N SER A 112 8.69 10.90 -24.02
CA SER A 112 9.41 9.97 -24.88
C SER A 112 9.22 10.39 -26.35
N ASP A 113 9.96 9.75 -27.26
CA ASP A 113 9.86 10.02 -28.71
C ASP A 113 8.49 9.66 -29.29
N ASP A 114 7.73 8.80 -28.62
CA ASP A 114 6.38 8.37 -29.01
C ASP A 114 5.26 9.31 -28.53
N ILE A 115 5.60 10.35 -27.75
CA ILE A 115 4.63 11.31 -27.19
C ILE A 115 4.78 12.64 -27.89
N SER A 116 3.75 13.07 -28.61
CA SER A 116 3.73 14.36 -29.28
C SER A 116 3.71 15.53 -28.28
N ASP A 117 4.14 16.71 -28.73
CA ASP A 117 4.05 17.95 -27.92
C ASP A 117 2.60 18.24 -27.48
N VAL A 118 1.61 17.87 -28.30
CA VAL A 118 0.19 18.06 -27.97
C VAL A 118 -0.22 17.15 -26.81
N GLU A 119 0.15 15.86 -26.84
CA GLU A 119 -0.15 14.90 -25.77
C GLU A 119 0.60 15.24 -24.48
N PHE A 120 1.86 15.67 -24.60
CA PHE A 120 2.65 16.14 -23.46
C PHE A 120 2.02 17.38 -22.82
N ASN A 121 1.59 18.37 -23.62
CA ASN A 121 0.92 19.56 -23.11
C ASN A 121 -0.41 19.23 -22.44
N ALA A 122 -1.23 18.36 -23.04
CA ALA A 122 -2.48 17.90 -22.41
C ALA A 122 -2.24 17.20 -21.07
N SER A 123 -1.17 16.40 -20.96
CA SER A 123 -0.77 15.76 -19.70
C SER A 123 -0.38 16.78 -18.62
N ASN A 124 0.33 17.85 -19.00
CA ASN A 124 0.67 18.94 -18.08
C ASN A 124 -0.58 19.73 -17.63
N GLU A 125 -1.52 19.98 -18.54
CA GLU A 125 -2.80 20.61 -18.20
C GLU A 125 -3.61 19.74 -17.22
N PHE A 126 -3.59 18.41 -17.41
CA PHE A 126 -4.25 17.49 -16.49
C PHE A 126 -3.61 17.47 -15.10
N ILE A 127 -2.27 17.47 -15.00
CA ILE A 127 -1.58 17.57 -13.71
C ILE A 127 -1.92 18.89 -13.00
N LYS A 128 -1.97 20.01 -13.75
CA LYS A 128 -2.39 21.29 -13.19
C LYS A 128 -3.84 21.23 -12.67
N PHE A 129 -4.73 20.57 -13.41
CA PHE A 129 -6.11 20.34 -12.98
C PHE A 129 -6.19 19.53 -11.69
N MET A 130 -5.31 18.54 -11.48
CA MET A 130 -5.29 17.74 -10.24
C MET A 130 -5.03 18.59 -8.99
N SER A 131 -4.38 19.75 -9.13
CA SER A 131 -4.15 20.71 -8.05
C SER A 131 -5.30 21.73 -7.86
N GLU A 132 -6.35 21.69 -8.70
CA GLU A 132 -7.53 22.55 -8.52
C GLU A 132 -8.41 22.07 -7.37
N GLU A 133 -9.10 22.99 -6.69
CA GLU A 133 -9.92 22.73 -5.50
C GLU A 133 -10.89 21.54 -5.66
N LYS A 134 -11.55 21.43 -6.82
CA LYS A 134 -12.50 20.35 -7.09
C LYS A 134 -11.84 18.97 -7.15
N ALA A 135 -10.61 18.88 -7.68
CA ALA A 135 -9.86 17.64 -7.78
C ALA A 135 -9.26 17.29 -6.41
N VAL A 136 -8.69 18.29 -5.71
CA VAL A 136 -8.20 18.14 -4.34
C VAL A 136 -9.29 17.60 -3.41
N LYS A 137 -10.48 18.21 -3.43
CA LYS A 137 -11.64 17.73 -2.63
C LYS A 137 -12.06 16.30 -2.97
N LEU A 138 -11.88 15.88 -4.23
CA LEU A 138 -12.15 14.51 -4.62
C LEU A 138 -11.13 13.56 -4.00
N PHE A 139 -9.83 13.87 -4.06
CA PHE A 139 -8.79 13.08 -3.41
C PHE A 139 -8.98 13.00 -1.88
N GLU A 140 -9.27 14.12 -1.22
CA GLU A 140 -9.55 14.19 0.22
C GLU A 140 -10.76 13.34 0.63
N LYS A 141 -11.82 13.33 -0.20
CA LYS A 141 -12.98 12.46 0.02
C LYS A 141 -12.61 10.98 0.09
N TYR A 142 -11.58 10.56 -0.63
CA TYR A 142 -11.05 9.20 -0.63
C TYR A 142 -9.81 9.03 0.26
N HIS A 143 -9.65 9.89 1.27
CA HIS A 143 -8.60 9.82 2.30
C HIS A 143 -7.17 10.08 1.83
N PHE A 144 -6.98 10.74 0.70
CA PHE A 144 -5.67 11.24 0.29
C PHE A 144 -5.45 12.67 0.81
N SER A 145 -4.24 12.98 1.24
CA SER A 145 -3.80 14.36 1.47
C SER A 145 -3.07 14.87 0.22
N MET A 146 -3.40 16.09 -0.20
CA MET A 146 -2.69 16.79 -1.28
C MET A 146 -1.68 17.78 -0.69
N SER A 147 -0.45 17.79 -1.19
CA SER A 147 0.65 18.65 -0.72
C SER A 147 1.37 19.31 -1.88
#